data_AF-A0A7R9VPI6-F1
#
_entry.id   AF-A0A7R9VPI6-F1
#
_cell.length_a   1.000
_cell.length_b   1.000
_cell.length_c   1.000
_cell.angle_alpha   90.00
_cell.angle_beta   90.00
_cell.angle_gamma   90.00
#
_symmetry.space_group_name_H-M   'P 1'
#
loop_
_entity.id
_entity.type
_entity.pdbx_description
1 polymer ?
#
loop_
_entity_poly.entity_id
_entity_poly.type
_entity_poly.pdbx_seq_one_letter_code
_entity_poly.pdbx_strand_id
1 'polypeptide(L)'
;LPLVPLFCRSLTQMGTQAESFVELTERIGRKTGGLSVSPFTSPVRGKAEPIAKVMVRGKAMADKAGDMMAVVRDVLLSARLDDKARFSQMVAETKAGMESGVIAGGHSFAARRLNAQMSAAGYMSEQTGGIEYLMFIRQLAKRVDEDWDGVKADLEAIRAALLNRNGAIVNLTGDAKTLSTAQTHVDELLAALPSAAAPSGMPWAATLPAANEAFTVPTQVNYVGKGGNLYANGYQLHGSAYVIDKYLGTTWLWDRVRVVGGAYGGFCSFDAQSGSFLQLSY
;
A
#
# COMPACT_ATOMS: atom_id res chain seq x y z
N LEU A 1 0.92 -11.23 4.87
CA LEU A 1 1.29 -9.90 4.35
C LEU A 1 0.90 -9.70 2.87
N PRO A 2 1.32 -10.53 1.89
CA PRO A 2 1.10 -10.22 0.48
C PRO A 2 -0.38 -10.25 0.05
N LEU A 3 -1.26 -10.93 0.79
CA LEU A 3 -2.71 -10.93 0.51
C LEU A 3 -3.43 -9.62 0.94
N VAL A 4 -2.80 -8.78 1.76
CA VAL A 4 -3.41 -7.57 2.34
C VAL A 4 -3.96 -6.57 1.29
N PRO A 5 -3.27 -6.27 0.16
CA PRO A 5 -3.83 -5.37 -0.86
C PRO A 5 -5.14 -5.88 -1.45
N LEU A 6 -5.23 -7.18 -1.74
CA LEU A 6 -6.47 -7.80 -2.25
C LEU A 6 -7.55 -7.88 -1.18
N PHE A 7 -7.19 -8.14 0.09
CA PHE A 7 -8.11 -8.02 1.21
C PHE A 7 -8.73 -6.61 1.28
N CYS A 8 -7.90 -5.56 1.23
CA CYS A 8 -8.39 -4.18 1.27
C CYS A 8 -9.34 -3.86 0.11
N ARG A 9 -9.00 -4.33 -1.10
CA ARG A 9 -9.86 -4.21 -2.29
C ARG A 9 -11.18 -4.98 -2.14
N SER A 10 -11.13 -6.15 -1.53
CA SER A 10 -12.30 -7.02 -1.31
C SER A 10 -13.37 -6.33 -0.46
N LEU A 11 -12.96 -5.59 0.58
CA LEU A 11 -13.87 -4.90 1.50
C LEU A 11 -14.82 -3.92 0.79
N THR A 12 -14.40 -3.33 -0.34
CA THR A 12 -15.23 -2.38 -1.09
C THR A 12 -15.75 -2.92 -2.42
N GLN A 13 -15.37 -4.14 -2.84
CA GLN A 13 -15.69 -4.67 -4.17
C GLN A 13 -16.34 -6.06 -4.19
N MET A 14 -16.66 -6.64 -3.04
CA MET A 14 -17.37 -7.94 -2.92
C MET A 14 -18.78 -7.81 -2.29
N GLY A 15 -19.18 -6.59 -1.93
CA GLY A 15 -20.45 -6.32 -1.25
C GLY A 15 -20.38 -6.65 0.24
N THR A 16 -21.53 -6.55 0.89
CA THR A 16 -21.72 -6.83 2.32
C THR A 16 -22.75 -7.95 2.52
N GLN A 17 -23.00 -8.33 3.76
CA GLN A 17 -24.09 -9.26 4.08
C GLN A 17 -25.47 -8.73 3.65
N ALA A 18 -25.65 -7.42 3.57
CA ALA A 18 -26.93 -6.79 3.23
C ALA A 18 -27.01 -6.33 1.76
N GLU A 19 -25.88 -6.16 1.08
CA GLU A 19 -25.80 -5.54 -0.25
C GLU A 19 -24.87 -6.32 -1.17
N SER A 20 -25.26 -6.46 -2.43
CA SER A 20 -24.35 -6.87 -3.51
C SER A 20 -23.22 -5.84 -3.69
N PHE A 21 -22.16 -6.22 -4.41
CA PHE A 21 -21.06 -5.28 -4.68
C PHE A 21 -21.51 -4.07 -5.51
N VAL A 22 -22.52 -4.25 -6.38
CA VAL A 22 -23.10 -3.18 -7.20
C VAL A 22 -23.84 -2.18 -6.30
N GLU A 23 -24.75 -2.67 -5.45
CA GLU A 23 -25.50 -1.83 -4.51
C GLU A 23 -24.57 -1.08 -3.53
N LEU A 24 -23.54 -1.75 -3.01
CA LEU A 24 -22.53 -1.11 -2.17
C LEU A 24 -21.79 0.00 -2.93
N THR A 25 -21.41 -0.24 -4.19
CA THR A 25 -20.73 0.75 -5.04
C THR A 25 -21.64 1.95 -5.30
N GLU A 26 -22.91 1.72 -5.62
CA GLU A 26 -23.91 2.78 -5.81
C GLU A 26 -24.16 3.56 -4.51
N ARG A 27 -24.21 2.88 -3.35
CA ARG A 27 -24.35 3.53 -2.05
C ARG A 27 -23.16 4.42 -1.75
N ILE A 28 -21.93 3.94 -1.95
CA ILE A 28 -20.71 4.74 -1.81
C ILE A 28 -20.79 5.98 -2.72
N GLY A 29 -21.13 5.81 -4.00
CA GLY A 29 -21.19 6.90 -4.97
C GLY A 29 -22.29 7.93 -4.69
N ARG A 30 -23.45 7.48 -4.19
CA ARG A 30 -24.60 8.35 -3.90
C ARG A 30 -24.49 9.08 -2.57
N LYS A 31 -23.87 8.46 -1.57
CA LYS A 31 -23.85 8.95 -0.18
C LYS A 31 -22.52 9.55 0.24
N THR A 32 -21.44 9.35 -0.53
CA THR A 32 -20.10 9.83 -0.19
C THR A 32 -19.44 10.46 -1.42
N GLY A 33 -18.32 11.15 -1.22
CA GLY A 33 -17.43 11.58 -2.30
C GLY A 33 -16.37 10.54 -2.66
N GLY A 34 -16.52 9.30 -2.21
CA GLY A 34 -15.59 8.19 -2.40
C GLY A 34 -15.05 7.64 -1.08
N LEU A 35 -14.86 6.33 -1.07
CA LEU A 35 -14.28 5.55 0.03
C LEU A 35 -13.20 4.63 -0.54
N SER A 36 -12.07 4.53 0.14
CA SER A 36 -10.94 3.67 -0.23
C SER A 36 -10.40 2.96 0.99
N VAL A 37 -9.95 1.73 0.80
CA VAL A 37 -9.23 0.96 1.80
C VAL A 37 -7.92 0.50 1.17
N SER A 38 -6.80 0.76 1.84
CA SER A 38 -5.47 0.44 1.32
C SER A 38 -4.47 0.15 2.43
N PRO A 39 -3.48 -0.74 2.19
CA PRO A 39 -2.33 -0.82 3.08
C PRO A 39 -1.56 0.50 3.08
N PHE A 40 -1.02 0.86 4.24
CA PHE A 40 -0.15 2.00 4.45
C PHE A 40 1.09 1.51 5.19
N THR A 41 2.26 1.85 4.68
CA THR A 41 3.53 1.55 5.34
C THR A 41 4.46 2.74 5.22
N SER A 42 5.10 3.11 6.32
CA SER A 42 6.07 4.19 6.37
C SER A 42 7.25 3.79 7.26
N PRO A 43 8.50 4.05 6.85
CA PRO A 43 9.62 4.11 7.77
C PRO A 43 9.37 5.17 8.85
N VAL A 44 10.00 5.00 10.02
CA VAL A 44 10.05 6.01 11.06
C VAL A 44 11.50 6.35 11.31
N ARG A 45 11.87 7.62 11.10
CA ARG A 45 13.25 8.05 11.30
C ARG A 45 13.76 7.69 12.70
N GLY A 46 14.91 7.02 12.74
CA GLY A 46 15.55 6.58 13.99
C GLY A 46 14.96 5.29 14.60
N LYS A 47 14.03 4.61 13.93
CA LYS A 47 13.50 3.31 14.36
C LYS A 47 13.65 2.27 13.26
N ALA A 48 13.99 1.05 13.64
CA ALA A 48 14.04 -0.09 12.72
C ALA A 48 12.63 -0.56 12.31
N GLU A 49 11.70 -0.53 13.26
CA GLU A 49 10.33 -0.95 13.03
C GLU A 49 9.54 0.14 12.27
N PRO A 50 8.83 -0.22 11.18
CA PRO A 50 8.01 0.70 10.42
C PRO A 50 6.63 0.90 11.06
N ILE A 51 5.95 1.96 10.65
CA ILE A 51 4.50 2.05 10.85
C ILE A 51 3.84 1.26 9.73
N ALA A 52 3.04 0.26 10.08
CA ALA A 52 2.20 -0.48 9.16
C ALA A 52 0.74 -0.42 9.63
N LYS A 53 -0.15 0.04 8.76
CA LYS A 53 -1.59 0.19 9.02
C LYS A 53 -2.38 -0.20 7.78
N VAL A 54 -3.65 -0.56 7.95
CA VAL A 54 -4.63 -0.48 6.87
C VAL A 54 -5.39 0.83 7.06
N MET A 55 -5.42 1.66 6.03
CA MET A 55 -6.05 2.97 6.06
C MET A 55 -7.39 2.89 5.34
N VAL A 56 -8.46 3.23 6.07
CA VAL A 56 -9.78 3.51 5.49
C VAL A 56 -9.89 5.02 5.34
N ARG A 57 -9.98 5.49 4.10
CA ARG A 57 -10.06 6.91 3.77
C ARG A 57 -11.32 7.20 2.98
N GLY A 58 -12.17 8.05 3.53
CA GLY A 58 -13.39 8.52 2.89
C GLY A 58 -13.53 10.04 2.96
N LYS A 59 -14.43 10.58 2.15
CA LYS A 59 -14.88 11.98 2.22
C LYS A 59 -16.38 12.05 1.91
N ALA A 60 -17.09 13.00 2.49
CA ALA A 60 -18.51 13.23 2.24
C ALA A 60 -18.88 14.69 2.52
N MET A 61 -20.07 15.11 2.08
CA MET A 61 -20.66 16.38 2.52
C MET A 61 -21.00 16.30 4.02
N ALA A 62 -21.03 17.46 4.70
CA ALA A 62 -21.22 17.51 6.15
C ALA A 62 -22.50 16.81 6.62
N ASP A 63 -23.61 16.96 5.87
CA ASP A 63 -24.90 16.32 6.13
C ASP A 63 -24.91 14.79 5.84
N LYS A 64 -23.83 14.27 5.25
CA LYS A 64 -23.63 12.85 4.93
C LYS A 64 -22.55 12.18 5.78
N ALA A 65 -22.02 12.85 6.80
CA ALA A 65 -21.02 12.27 7.69
C ALA A 65 -21.48 10.95 8.32
N GLY A 66 -22.73 10.91 8.82
CA GLY A 66 -23.33 9.68 9.36
C GLY A 66 -23.48 8.56 8.32
N ASP A 67 -23.96 8.90 7.11
CA ASP A 67 -24.04 7.94 6.00
C ASP A 67 -22.66 7.34 5.67
N MET A 68 -21.62 8.17 5.62
CA MET A 68 -20.25 7.71 5.35
C MET A 68 -19.72 6.78 6.44
N MET A 69 -19.94 7.11 7.72
CA MET A 69 -19.50 6.26 8.83
C MET A 69 -20.26 4.93 8.87
N ALA A 70 -21.55 4.93 8.52
CA ALA A 70 -22.32 3.71 8.35
C ALA A 70 -21.74 2.81 7.24
N VAL A 71 -21.38 3.38 6.08
CA VAL A 71 -20.71 2.64 5.00
C VAL A 71 -19.37 2.08 5.48
N VAL A 72 -18.55 2.87 6.18
CA VAL A 72 -17.26 2.40 6.74
C VAL A 72 -17.47 1.23 7.68
N ARG A 73 -18.46 1.30 8.58
CA ARG A 73 -18.80 0.22 9.50
C ARG A 73 -19.16 -1.06 8.73
N ASP A 74 -20.03 -0.96 7.74
CA ASP A 74 -20.49 -2.14 6.98
C ASP A 74 -19.34 -2.75 6.15
N VAL A 75 -18.53 -1.91 5.50
CA VAL A 75 -17.34 -2.33 4.75
C VAL A 75 -16.33 -3.06 5.64
N LEU A 76 -16.16 -2.64 6.89
CA LEU A 76 -15.22 -3.30 7.81
C LEU A 76 -15.83 -4.58 8.42
N LEU A 77 -17.06 -4.52 8.91
CA LEU A 77 -17.62 -5.57 9.76
C LEU A 77 -18.42 -6.62 8.99
N SER A 78 -19.05 -6.26 7.87
CA SER A 78 -20.00 -7.13 7.16
C SER A 78 -19.65 -7.37 5.69
N ALA A 79 -18.51 -6.88 5.21
CA ALA A 79 -18.02 -7.24 3.88
C ALA A 79 -17.94 -8.76 3.70
N ARG A 80 -18.42 -9.24 2.54
CA ARG A 80 -18.36 -10.65 2.17
C ARG A 80 -16.98 -10.97 1.60
N LEU A 81 -16.40 -12.08 2.06
CA LEU A 81 -15.09 -12.56 1.62
C LEU A 81 -15.20 -13.95 0.96
N ASP A 82 -16.41 -14.35 0.58
CA ASP A 82 -16.74 -15.69 0.06
C ASP A 82 -17.18 -15.71 -1.42
N ASP A 83 -17.16 -14.56 -2.11
CA ASP A 83 -17.42 -14.45 -3.54
C ASP A 83 -16.18 -14.84 -4.38
N LYS A 84 -16.01 -16.15 -4.61
CA LYS A 84 -14.90 -16.71 -5.42
C LYS A 84 -14.80 -16.06 -6.79
N ALA A 85 -15.92 -15.88 -7.48
CA ALA A 85 -15.95 -15.38 -8.85
C ALA A 85 -15.41 -13.95 -8.90
N ARG A 86 -15.89 -13.08 -8.00
CA ARG A 86 -15.40 -11.70 -7.91
C ARG A 86 -13.94 -11.63 -7.50
N PHE A 87 -13.52 -12.45 -6.52
CA PHE A 87 -12.13 -12.48 -6.09
C PHE A 87 -11.18 -12.94 -7.21
N SER A 88 -11.58 -13.96 -7.98
CA SER A 88 -10.81 -14.45 -9.14
C SER A 88 -10.60 -13.35 -10.18
N GLN A 89 -11.63 -12.55 -10.49
CA GLN A 89 -11.50 -11.39 -11.37
C GLN A 89 -10.50 -10.37 -10.82
N MET A 90 -10.60 -10.04 -9.53
CA MET A 90 -9.67 -9.08 -8.90
C MET A 90 -8.22 -9.56 -8.97
N VAL A 91 -7.96 -10.86 -8.74
CA VAL A 91 -6.62 -11.45 -8.87
C VAL A 91 -6.12 -11.38 -10.31
N ALA A 92 -6.96 -11.71 -11.30
CA ALA A 92 -6.61 -11.65 -12.71
C ALA A 92 -6.27 -10.22 -13.17
N GLU A 93 -7.09 -9.24 -12.77
CA GLU A 93 -6.85 -7.82 -13.04
C GLU A 93 -5.55 -7.32 -12.37
N THR A 94 -5.33 -7.66 -11.11
CA THR A 94 -4.09 -7.30 -10.40
C THR A 94 -2.88 -7.93 -11.08
N LYS A 95 -2.95 -9.20 -11.48
CA LYS A 95 -1.88 -9.88 -12.23
C LYS A 95 -1.57 -9.14 -13.53
N ALA A 96 -2.57 -8.87 -14.35
CA ALA A 96 -2.41 -8.19 -15.63
C ALA A 96 -1.85 -6.77 -15.46
N GLY A 97 -2.34 -6.04 -14.46
CA GLY A 97 -1.85 -4.70 -14.12
C GLY A 97 -0.39 -4.70 -13.68
N MET A 98 0.02 -5.68 -12.86
CA MET A 98 1.41 -5.81 -12.44
C MET A 98 2.33 -6.22 -13.58
N GLU A 99 1.95 -7.18 -14.41
CA GLU A 99 2.74 -7.61 -15.57
C GLU A 99 2.95 -6.47 -16.57
N SER A 100 1.90 -5.69 -16.84
CA SER A 100 1.98 -4.48 -17.67
C SER A 100 2.81 -3.39 -17.00
N GLY A 101 2.68 -3.23 -15.68
CA GLY A 101 3.40 -2.23 -14.90
C GLY A 101 4.91 -2.44 -14.90
N VAL A 102 5.38 -3.69 -14.84
CA VAL A 102 6.82 -4.00 -14.93
C VAL A 102 7.39 -3.57 -16.27
N ILE A 103 6.64 -3.77 -17.37
CA ILE A 103 7.04 -3.37 -18.73
C ILE A 103 7.05 -1.84 -18.87
N ALA A 104 6.00 -1.16 -18.40
CA ALA A 104 5.83 0.27 -18.61
C ALA A 104 6.61 1.15 -17.61
N GLY A 105 6.99 0.61 -16.46
CA GLY A 105 7.51 1.40 -15.33
C GLY A 105 8.47 0.62 -14.43
N GLY A 106 9.34 -0.20 -15.00
CA GLY A 106 10.24 -1.09 -14.24
C GLY A 106 11.18 -0.37 -13.26
N HIS A 107 11.48 0.91 -13.46
CA HIS A 107 12.26 1.72 -12.51
C HIS A 107 11.61 1.76 -11.12
N SER A 108 10.27 1.79 -11.04
CA SER A 108 9.53 1.77 -9.78
C SER A 108 9.66 0.42 -9.06
N PHE A 109 9.74 -0.68 -9.81
CA PHE A 109 9.99 -2.02 -9.27
C PHE A 109 11.44 -2.17 -8.79
N ALA A 110 12.42 -1.66 -9.55
CA ALA A 110 13.81 -1.60 -9.13
C ALA A 110 13.99 -0.79 -7.84
N ALA A 111 13.31 0.35 -7.72
CA ALA A 111 13.32 1.19 -6.52
C ALA A 111 12.74 0.45 -5.29
N ARG A 112 11.61 -0.25 -5.45
CA ARG A 112 11.02 -1.09 -4.38
C ARG A 112 11.96 -2.22 -3.97
N ARG A 113 12.54 -2.91 -4.94
CA ARG A 113 13.48 -4.01 -4.70
C ARG A 113 14.70 -3.54 -3.90
N LEU A 114 15.29 -2.41 -4.27
CA LEU A 114 16.38 -1.78 -3.53
C LEU A 114 15.95 -1.41 -2.11
N ASN A 115 14.83 -0.72 -1.93
CA ASN A 115 14.33 -0.35 -0.62
C ASN A 115 14.07 -1.57 0.29
N ALA A 116 13.64 -2.69 -0.28
CA ALA A 116 13.42 -3.94 0.44
C ALA A 116 14.70 -4.57 0.99
N GLN A 117 15.85 -4.30 0.40
CA GLN A 117 17.16 -4.68 0.94
C GLN A 117 17.64 -3.74 2.06
N MET A 118 17.00 -2.57 2.23
CA MET A 118 17.51 -1.50 3.11
C MET A 118 16.64 -1.22 4.34
N SER A 119 15.36 -1.63 4.34
CA SER A 119 14.45 -1.35 5.46
C SER A 119 13.26 -2.31 5.51
N ALA A 120 12.72 -2.51 6.71
CA ALA A 120 11.51 -3.30 6.91
C ALA A 120 10.29 -2.69 6.21
N ALA A 121 10.16 -1.36 6.17
CA ALA A 121 9.13 -0.68 5.38
C ALA A 121 9.25 -1.01 3.88
N GLY A 122 10.48 -0.98 3.34
CA GLY A 122 10.76 -1.35 1.96
C GLY A 122 10.42 -2.81 1.68
N TYR A 123 10.74 -3.72 2.61
CA TYR A 123 10.39 -5.13 2.50
C TYR A 123 8.87 -5.31 2.42
N MET A 124 8.11 -4.65 3.30
CA MET A 124 6.65 -4.71 3.26
C MET A 124 6.08 -4.13 1.95
N SER A 125 6.68 -3.05 1.43
CA SER A 125 6.30 -2.48 0.13
C SER A 125 6.55 -3.46 -1.03
N GLU A 126 7.66 -4.18 -1.02
CA GLU A 126 7.98 -5.22 -2.01
C GLU A 126 6.99 -6.39 -1.93
N GLN A 127 6.60 -6.80 -0.72
CA GLN A 127 5.61 -7.86 -0.50
C GLN A 127 4.18 -7.48 -0.91
N THR A 128 3.88 -6.19 -1.07
CA THR A 128 2.52 -5.69 -1.36
C THR A 128 2.37 -4.96 -2.69
N GLY A 129 3.47 -4.76 -3.42
CA GLY A 129 3.47 -4.05 -4.71
C GLY A 129 4.72 -4.26 -5.56
N GLY A 130 5.66 -5.10 -5.13
CA GLY A 130 6.94 -5.33 -5.78
C GLY A 130 6.99 -6.57 -6.68
N ILE A 131 8.20 -7.03 -6.99
CA ILE A 131 8.42 -8.24 -7.78
C ILE A 131 7.99 -9.47 -6.98
N GLU A 132 8.28 -9.54 -5.68
CA GLU A 132 7.77 -10.62 -4.81
C GLU A 132 6.24 -10.69 -4.83
N TYR A 133 5.57 -9.53 -4.80
CA TYR A 133 4.11 -9.49 -4.90
C TYR A 133 3.60 -9.99 -6.26
N LEU A 134 4.28 -9.69 -7.37
CA LEU A 134 3.92 -10.23 -8.69
C LEU A 134 4.04 -11.76 -8.70
N MET A 135 5.12 -12.30 -8.13
CA MET A 135 5.31 -13.75 -8.05
C MET A 135 4.24 -14.40 -7.18
N PHE A 136 3.90 -13.79 -6.03
CA PHE A 136 2.79 -14.20 -5.19
C PHE A 136 1.46 -14.19 -5.95
N ILE A 137 1.13 -13.12 -6.68
CA ILE A 137 -0.14 -13.01 -7.42
C ILE A 137 -0.27 -14.06 -8.51
N ARG A 138 0.83 -14.41 -9.20
CA ARG A 138 0.85 -15.50 -10.17
C ARG A 138 0.54 -16.86 -9.54
N GLN A 139 1.03 -17.11 -8.33
CA GLN A 139 0.72 -18.33 -7.57
C GLN A 139 -0.71 -18.30 -7.03
N LEU A 140 -1.14 -17.15 -6.49
CA LEU A 140 -2.49 -16.95 -5.97
C LEU A 140 -3.55 -17.19 -7.04
N ALA A 141 -3.30 -16.76 -8.29
CA ALA A 141 -4.21 -17.01 -9.40
C ALA A 141 -4.52 -18.50 -9.59
N LYS A 142 -3.53 -19.39 -9.38
CA LYS A 142 -3.75 -20.85 -9.41
C LYS A 142 -4.43 -21.35 -8.14
N ARG A 143 -3.96 -20.88 -6.98
CA ARG A 143 -4.48 -21.29 -5.68
C ARG A 143 -5.97 -20.95 -5.50
N VAL A 144 -6.47 -19.86 -6.08
CA VAL A 144 -7.91 -19.54 -6.04
C VAL A 144 -8.76 -20.63 -6.68
N ASP A 145 -8.28 -21.27 -7.75
CA ASP A 145 -8.98 -22.38 -8.39
C ASP A 145 -8.84 -23.69 -7.61
N GLU A 146 -7.63 -23.97 -7.13
CA GLU A 146 -7.24 -25.22 -6.45
C GLU A 146 -7.67 -25.31 -4.97
N ASP A 147 -7.65 -24.19 -4.24
CA ASP A 147 -7.85 -24.09 -2.78
C ASP A 147 -8.56 -22.78 -2.42
N TRP A 148 -9.82 -22.64 -2.84
CA TRP A 148 -10.62 -21.46 -2.53
C TRP A 148 -10.88 -21.30 -1.02
N ASP A 149 -11.19 -22.41 -0.34
CA ASP A 149 -11.52 -22.36 1.09
C ASP A 149 -10.32 -21.90 1.93
N GLY A 150 -9.10 -22.32 1.59
CA GLY A 150 -7.88 -21.81 2.22
C GLY A 150 -7.63 -20.33 1.94
N VAL A 151 -7.88 -19.85 0.72
CA VAL A 151 -7.76 -18.41 0.40
C VAL A 151 -8.79 -17.58 1.19
N LYS A 152 -10.04 -18.04 1.26
CA LYS A 152 -11.08 -17.41 2.07
C LYS A 152 -10.70 -17.38 3.54
N ALA A 153 -10.18 -18.49 4.08
CA ALA A 153 -9.71 -18.55 5.47
C ALA A 153 -8.59 -17.54 5.74
N ASP A 154 -7.64 -17.37 4.80
CA ASP A 154 -6.57 -16.37 4.91
C ASP A 154 -7.13 -14.93 4.92
N LEU A 155 -8.13 -14.60 4.07
CA LEU A 155 -8.80 -13.29 4.08
C LEU A 155 -9.50 -13.01 5.41
N GLU A 156 -10.17 -14.02 5.95
CA GLU A 156 -10.86 -13.94 7.25
C GLU A 156 -9.89 -13.78 8.41
N ALA A 157 -8.76 -14.48 8.38
CA ALA A 157 -7.69 -14.33 9.35
C ALA A 157 -7.11 -12.90 9.33
N ILE A 158 -6.95 -12.30 8.14
CA ILE A 158 -6.53 -10.89 8.01
C ILE A 158 -7.57 -9.95 8.64
N ARG A 159 -8.87 -10.18 8.39
CA ARG A 159 -9.95 -9.39 9.01
C ARG A 159 -9.86 -9.43 10.54
N ALA A 160 -9.75 -10.63 11.11
CA ALA A 160 -9.65 -10.83 12.55
C ALA A 160 -8.39 -10.19 13.16
N ALA A 161 -7.26 -10.21 12.46
CA ALA A 161 -6.01 -9.62 12.93
C ALA A 161 -5.99 -8.08 12.87
N LEU A 162 -6.71 -7.47 11.93
CA LEU A 162 -6.69 -6.02 11.70
C LEU A 162 -7.79 -5.26 12.44
N LEU A 163 -9.00 -5.82 12.54
CA LEU A 163 -10.14 -5.11 13.08
C LEU A 163 -10.14 -5.12 14.60
N ASN A 164 -9.56 -4.05 15.16
CA ASN A 164 -9.53 -3.84 16.60
C ASN A 164 -9.62 -2.35 16.90
N ARG A 165 -10.45 -1.96 17.87
CA ARG A 165 -10.51 -0.58 18.35
C ARG A 165 -9.22 -0.16 19.06
N ASN A 166 -8.53 -1.11 19.69
CA ASN A 166 -7.29 -0.85 20.41
C ASN A 166 -6.17 -0.53 19.41
N GLY A 167 -5.63 0.69 19.46
CA GLY A 167 -4.60 1.16 18.53
C GLY A 167 -5.14 1.69 17.19
N ALA A 168 -6.46 1.82 17.05
CA ALA A 168 -7.08 2.57 15.97
C ALA A 168 -6.76 4.07 16.12
N ILE A 169 -6.53 4.73 14.99
CA ILE A 169 -6.29 6.18 14.92
C ILE A 169 -7.31 6.74 13.94
N VAL A 170 -8.09 7.73 14.39
CA VAL A 170 -9.06 8.43 13.56
C VAL A 170 -8.55 9.84 13.31
N ASN A 171 -8.51 10.24 12.04
CA ASN A 171 -8.18 11.59 11.64
C ASN A 171 -9.39 12.23 10.95
N LEU A 172 -9.93 13.30 11.55
CA LEU A 172 -11.03 14.07 10.99
C LEU A 172 -10.52 15.43 10.49
N THR A 173 -11.08 15.91 9.39
CA THR A 173 -10.75 17.23 8.82
C THR A 173 -12.01 17.88 8.28
N GLY A 174 -12.36 19.05 8.80
CA GLY A 174 -13.57 19.79 8.47
C GLY A 174 -13.68 21.06 9.31
N ASP A 175 -14.71 21.87 9.08
CA ASP A 175 -15.02 23.00 9.97
C ASP A 175 -15.47 22.51 11.36
N ALA A 176 -15.42 23.40 12.35
CA ALA A 176 -15.69 23.04 13.75
C ALA A 176 -17.09 22.43 13.98
N LYS A 177 -18.12 22.91 13.26
CA LYS A 177 -19.50 22.41 13.40
C LYS A 177 -19.61 20.99 12.83
N THR A 178 -19.03 20.77 11.66
CA THR A 178 -18.97 19.45 11.01
C THR A 178 -18.21 18.45 11.89
N LEU A 179 -17.06 18.84 12.45
CA LEU A 179 -16.27 17.98 13.34
C LEU A 179 -17.04 17.60 14.60
N SER A 180 -17.70 18.56 15.24
CA SER A 180 -18.52 18.29 16.44
C SER A 180 -19.66 17.31 16.14
N THR A 181 -20.26 17.39 14.96
CA THR A 181 -21.36 16.49 14.55
C THR A 181 -20.83 15.10 14.19
N ALA A 182 -19.68 15.03 13.52
CA ALA A 182 -19.06 13.78 13.11
C ALA A 182 -18.53 12.95 14.28
N GLN A 183 -18.20 13.58 15.42
CA GLN A 183 -17.65 12.91 16.60
C GLN A 183 -18.54 11.76 17.08
N THR A 184 -19.85 11.99 17.20
CA THR A 184 -20.80 10.95 17.63
C THR A 184 -20.75 9.71 16.73
N HIS A 185 -20.70 9.91 15.41
CA HIS A 185 -20.64 8.81 14.45
C HIS A 185 -19.31 8.05 14.48
N VAL A 186 -18.21 8.74 14.82
CA VAL A 186 -16.91 8.09 15.04
C VAL A 186 -16.95 7.24 16.30
N ASP A 187 -17.53 7.75 17.39
CA ASP A 187 -17.64 7.02 18.65
C ASP A 187 -18.50 5.75 18.48
N GLU A 188 -19.61 5.86 17.73
CA GLU A 188 -20.45 4.71 17.34
C GLU A 188 -19.67 3.66 16.53
N LEU A 189 -18.87 4.10 15.55
CA LEU A 189 -18.03 3.22 14.75
C LEU A 189 -16.99 2.50 15.63
N LEU A 190 -16.28 3.22 16.48
CA LEU A 190 -15.25 2.66 17.37
C LEU A 190 -15.84 1.70 18.40
N ALA A 191 -17.06 1.98 18.89
CA ALA A 191 -17.78 1.08 19.79
C ALA A 191 -18.20 -0.23 19.12
N ALA A 192 -18.49 -0.20 17.81
CA ALA A 192 -18.84 -1.38 17.04
C ALA A 192 -17.63 -2.28 16.68
N LEU A 193 -16.41 -1.73 16.73
CA LEU A 193 -15.20 -2.51 16.45
C LEU A 193 -14.86 -3.46 17.62
N PRO A 194 -14.35 -4.67 17.33
CA PRO A 194 -13.89 -5.59 18.37
C PRO A 194 -12.84 -4.97 19.29
N SER A 195 -12.86 -5.40 20.55
CA SER A 195 -11.89 -5.01 21.57
C SER A 195 -11.11 -6.22 22.06
N ALA A 196 -10.25 -6.76 21.20
CA ALA A 196 -9.35 -7.84 21.61
C ALA A 196 -8.05 -7.27 22.19
N ALA A 197 -7.38 -8.04 23.05
CA ALA A 197 -5.97 -7.76 23.35
C ALA A 197 -5.19 -7.76 22.03
N ALA A 198 -4.31 -6.78 21.84
CA ALA A 198 -3.45 -6.77 20.67
C ALA A 198 -2.65 -8.10 20.65
N PRO A 199 -2.64 -8.85 19.54
CA PRO A 199 -1.77 -10.01 19.43
C PRO A 199 -0.35 -9.56 19.77
N SER A 200 0.39 -10.36 20.56
CA SER A 200 1.83 -10.15 20.73
C SER A 200 2.50 -10.42 19.39
N GLY A 201 2.53 -9.41 18.53
CA GLY A 201 3.13 -9.47 17.21
C GLY A 201 4.63 -9.55 17.31
N MET A 202 5.25 -10.36 16.45
CA MET A 202 6.68 -10.24 16.20
C MET A 202 6.95 -8.88 15.55
N PRO A 203 7.99 -8.14 15.97
CA PRO A 203 8.33 -6.85 15.38
C PRO A 203 8.64 -7.02 13.89
N TRP A 204 8.17 -6.08 13.07
CA TRP A 204 8.44 -6.07 11.64
C TRP A 204 9.89 -5.66 11.38
N ALA A 205 10.78 -6.65 11.23
CA ALA A 205 12.22 -6.43 11.08
C ALA A 205 12.85 -7.05 9.81
N ALA A 206 12.05 -7.70 8.97
CA ALA A 206 12.57 -8.41 7.80
C ALA A 206 13.09 -7.46 6.71
N THR A 207 14.20 -7.81 6.07
CA THR A 207 14.72 -7.21 4.84
C THR A 207 15.13 -8.31 3.87
N LEU A 208 15.22 -7.98 2.58
CA LEU A 208 15.86 -8.85 1.60
C LEU A 208 17.38 -8.84 1.81
N PRO A 209 18.09 -9.93 1.47
CA PRO A 209 19.54 -9.93 1.41
C PRO A 209 20.04 -8.88 0.40
N ALA A 210 21.16 -8.24 0.73
CA ALA A 210 21.82 -7.32 -0.20
C ALA A 210 22.36 -8.11 -1.40
N ALA A 211 21.86 -7.78 -2.60
CA ALA A 211 22.23 -8.46 -3.83
C ALA A 211 22.10 -7.53 -5.04
N ASN A 212 23.01 -7.68 -5.99
CA ASN A 212 22.85 -7.12 -7.33
C ASN A 212 22.00 -8.08 -8.15
N GLU A 213 20.86 -7.61 -8.63
CA GLU A 213 19.88 -8.43 -9.35
C GLU A 213 19.59 -7.84 -10.72
N ALA A 214 19.26 -8.70 -11.68
CA ALA A 214 18.74 -8.31 -12.98
C ALA A 214 17.48 -9.15 -13.28
N PHE A 215 16.37 -8.46 -13.56
CA PHE A 215 15.11 -9.10 -13.94
C PHE A 215 14.95 -9.06 -15.45
N THR A 216 14.79 -10.23 -16.07
CA THR A 216 14.61 -10.34 -17.51
C THR A 216 13.15 -10.18 -17.88
N VAL A 217 12.86 -9.19 -18.73
CA VAL A 217 11.52 -8.90 -19.24
C VAL A 217 11.60 -8.58 -20.74
N PRO A 218 10.54 -8.85 -21.51
CA PRO A 218 10.53 -8.59 -22.95
C PRO A 218 10.32 -7.10 -23.23
N THR A 219 11.38 -6.29 -23.08
CA THR A 219 11.38 -4.84 -23.32
C THR A 219 12.51 -4.43 -24.26
N GLN A 220 12.34 -3.28 -24.94
CA GLN A 220 13.37 -2.67 -25.79
C GLN A 220 14.30 -1.73 -25.01
N VAL A 221 13.94 -1.42 -23.75
CA VAL A 221 14.64 -0.49 -22.87
C VAL A 221 14.92 -1.16 -21.52
N ASN A 222 15.90 -0.63 -20.80
CA ASN A 222 16.28 -1.10 -19.48
C ASN A 222 15.92 -0.08 -18.40
N TYR A 223 15.53 -0.58 -17.23
CA TYR A 223 15.35 0.22 -16.03
C TYR A 223 16.45 -0.11 -15.04
N VAL A 224 17.34 0.84 -14.78
CA VAL A 224 18.52 0.62 -13.94
C VAL A 224 18.35 1.40 -12.64
N GLY A 225 18.57 0.72 -11.52
CA GLY A 225 18.53 1.33 -10.20
C GLY A 225 19.78 1.01 -9.41
N LYS A 226 20.28 1.98 -8.64
CA LYS A 226 21.34 1.79 -7.65
C LYS A 226 21.06 2.69 -6.46
N GLY A 227 21.31 2.20 -5.26
CA GLY A 227 21.09 3.00 -4.07
C GLY A 227 21.66 2.38 -2.82
N GLY A 228 21.48 3.09 -1.70
CA GLY A 228 21.93 2.66 -0.39
C GLY A 228 21.31 3.49 0.72
N ASN A 229 21.45 3.02 1.95
CA ASN A 229 21.01 3.75 3.14
C ASN A 229 22.15 4.68 3.61
N LEU A 230 21.96 5.99 3.47
CA LEU A 230 22.95 6.99 3.89
C LEU A 230 23.11 7.02 5.41
N TYR A 231 22.03 6.82 6.17
CA TYR A 231 22.07 6.83 7.64
C TYR A 231 22.87 5.65 8.20
N ALA A 232 22.79 4.49 7.54
CA ALA A 232 23.61 3.32 7.89
C ALA A 232 25.12 3.59 7.74
N ASN A 233 25.51 4.60 6.95
CA ASN A 233 26.89 5.03 6.75
C ASN A 233 27.27 6.27 7.61
N GLY A 234 26.46 6.60 8.62
CA GLY A 234 26.75 7.68 9.58
C GLY A 234 26.31 9.08 9.12
N TYR A 235 25.70 9.22 7.95
CA TYR A 235 25.13 10.51 7.53
C TYR A 235 24.00 10.92 8.47
N GLN A 236 24.01 12.19 8.89
CA GLN A 236 22.94 12.79 9.68
C GLN A 236 22.15 13.76 8.79
N LEU A 237 20.83 13.66 8.83
CA LEU A 237 19.95 14.48 8.00
C LEU A 237 20.24 15.98 8.21
N HIS A 238 20.59 16.65 7.12
CA HIS A 238 20.66 18.09 7.03
C HIS A 238 19.75 18.59 5.90
N GLY A 239 19.14 19.77 6.07
CA GLY A 239 18.21 20.34 5.08
C GLY A 239 18.83 20.54 3.69
N SER A 240 20.15 20.66 3.61
CA SER A 240 20.88 20.73 2.33
C SER A 240 20.73 19.46 1.48
N ALA A 241 20.42 18.30 2.07
CA ALA A 241 20.20 17.05 1.32
C ALA A 241 19.11 17.22 0.26
N TYR A 242 18.03 17.94 0.57
CA TYR A 242 16.93 18.16 -0.37
C TYR A 242 17.38 19.03 -1.56
N VAL A 243 18.23 20.02 -1.32
CA VAL A 243 18.78 20.88 -2.37
C VAL A 243 19.76 20.09 -3.24
N ILE A 244 20.63 19.29 -2.62
CA ILE A 244 21.62 18.45 -3.31
C ILE A 244 20.92 17.38 -4.17
N ASP A 245 19.92 16.68 -3.63
CA ASP A 245 19.12 15.67 -4.34
C ASP A 245 18.45 16.28 -5.57
N LYS A 246 17.81 17.45 -5.40
CA LYS A 246 17.19 18.15 -6.53
C LYS A 246 18.22 18.58 -7.56
N TYR A 247 19.35 19.14 -7.13
CA TYR A 247 20.42 19.61 -8.01
C TYR A 247 21.02 18.46 -8.82
N LEU A 248 21.35 17.33 -8.19
CA LEU A 248 21.87 16.13 -8.86
C LEU A 248 20.90 15.60 -9.92
N GLY A 249 19.61 15.55 -9.58
CA GLY A 249 18.56 15.11 -10.50
C GLY A 249 18.39 16.02 -11.72
N THR A 250 18.46 17.34 -11.54
CA THR A 250 18.22 18.31 -12.63
C THR A 250 19.47 18.72 -13.40
N THR A 251 20.66 18.28 -12.98
CA THR A 251 21.92 18.58 -13.67
C THR A 251 22.60 17.29 -14.11
N TRP A 252 23.42 16.68 -13.25
CA TRP A 252 24.27 15.55 -13.61
C TRP A 252 23.49 14.37 -14.20
N LEU A 253 22.41 13.93 -13.54
CA LEU A 253 21.64 12.78 -14.02
C LEU A 253 20.85 13.10 -15.29
N TRP A 254 20.33 14.32 -15.40
CA TRP A 254 19.69 14.79 -16.62
C TRP A 254 20.68 14.79 -17.81
N ASP A 255 21.83 15.44 -17.64
CA ASP A 255 22.82 15.60 -18.70
C ASP A 255 23.43 14.25 -19.10
N ARG A 256 23.83 13.43 -18.12
CA ARG A 256 24.56 12.19 -18.40
C ARG A 256 23.66 11.04 -18.80
N VAL A 257 22.53 10.83 -18.11
CA VAL A 257 21.68 9.65 -18.34
C VAL A 257 20.71 9.91 -19.48
N ARG A 258 20.08 11.09 -19.53
CA ARG A 258 19.10 11.44 -20.57
C ARG A 258 19.75 12.05 -21.81
N VAL A 259 20.48 13.16 -21.68
CA VAL A 259 20.99 13.90 -22.87
C VAL A 259 22.09 13.12 -23.59
N VAL A 260 23.12 12.67 -22.85
CA VAL A 260 24.25 11.92 -23.43
C VAL A 260 23.91 10.44 -23.59
N GLY A 261 23.30 9.82 -22.57
CA GLY A 261 23.01 8.38 -22.54
C GLY A 261 21.79 7.93 -23.33
N GLY A 262 20.93 8.86 -23.77
CA GLY A 262 19.75 8.56 -24.59
C GLY A 262 18.59 7.89 -23.84
N ALA A 263 18.65 7.76 -22.52
CA ALA A 263 17.51 7.28 -21.73
C ALA A 263 16.36 8.30 -21.76
N TYR A 264 15.13 7.84 -21.50
CA TYR A 264 14.00 8.77 -21.41
C TYR A 264 14.12 9.66 -20.16
N GLY A 265 14.64 9.12 -19.05
CA GLY A 265 14.88 9.88 -17.83
C GLY A 265 15.99 9.30 -16.96
N GLY A 266 16.63 10.19 -16.20
CA GLY A 266 17.53 9.84 -15.11
C GLY A 266 17.26 10.75 -13.93
N PHE A 267 17.13 10.18 -12.74
CA PHE A 267 16.79 10.92 -11.53
C PHE A 267 17.33 10.23 -10.29
N CYS A 268 17.36 10.96 -9.18
CA CYS A 268 17.59 10.42 -7.87
C CYS A 268 16.46 10.82 -6.93
N SER A 269 16.40 10.12 -5.80
CA SER A 269 15.47 10.43 -4.73
C SER A 269 16.10 10.10 -3.39
N PHE A 270 15.94 11.02 -2.45
CA PHE A 270 16.30 10.80 -1.05
C PHE A 270 15.05 10.73 -0.15
N ASP A 271 14.88 9.60 0.54
CA ASP A 271 13.86 9.44 1.58
C ASP A 271 14.45 9.73 2.97
N ALA A 272 14.07 10.87 3.53
CA ALA A 272 14.55 11.33 4.83
C ALA A 272 13.98 10.56 6.04
N GLN A 273 13.00 9.66 5.84
CA GLN A 273 12.50 8.79 6.91
C GLN A 273 13.32 7.51 7.02
N SER A 274 13.65 6.89 5.88
CA SER A 274 14.44 5.64 5.84
C SER A 274 15.95 5.88 5.75
N GLY A 275 16.38 7.03 5.22
CA GLY A 275 17.76 7.27 4.82
C GLY A 275 18.12 6.70 3.45
N SER A 276 17.14 6.14 2.73
CA SER A 276 17.35 5.56 1.40
C SER A 276 17.65 6.66 0.38
N PHE A 277 18.76 6.52 -0.34
CA PHE A 277 19.11 7.33 -1.49
C PHE A 277 19.21 6.43 -2.71
N LEU A 278 18.39 6.71 -3.71
CA LEU A 278 18.28 5.93 -4.94
C LEU A 278 18.65 6.79 -6.15
N GLN A 279 19.28 6.18 -7.13
CA GLN A 279 19.50 6.69 -8.48
C GLN A 279 18.83 5.71 -9.45
N LEU A 280 18.03 6.24 -10.37
CA LEU A 280 17.14 5.46 -11.23
C LEU A 280 17.17 5.99 -12.67
N SER A 281 17.04 5.10 -13.64
CA SER A 281 16.80 5.44 -15.05
C SER A 281 15.45 4.93 -15.53
N TYR A 282 14.84 5.67 -16.44
CA TYR A 282 13.57 5.37 -17.10
C TYR A 282 13.74 5.39 -18.62
#